data_AF-A0A2M7E7Y5-F1
#
_entry.id   AF-A0A2M7E7Y5-F1
#
_cell.length_a   1.000
_cell.length_b   1.000
_cell.length_c   1.000
_cell.angle_alpha   90.00
_cell.angle_beta   90.00
_cell.angle_gamma   90.00
#
_symmetry.space_group_name_H-M   'P 1'
#
loop_
_entity.id
_entity.type
_entity.pdbx_description
1 polymer ?
#
loop_
_entity_poly.entity_id
_entity_poly.type
_entity_poly.pdbx_seq_one_letter_code
_entity_poly.pdbx_strand_id
1 'polypeptide(L)'
;MNNYQRIIDANFNRAREGLRVLEEVARFLLNKKGITKEIKEMRHKLYSLLEENSYIFSRNIKADVGVSLTIKEESKREDYLSIVQANAQRVSEALRVIEEFGKLNGEISEQIKTLRFQLYEIEKELSLLILPSLPDYPLYIIVDPEARKKDFLSFVDELVKNGAKIIQLRAKNLRDREFYSLGKRIKSITRGKCCFIINDRIDLAISLEADGVHLGRDDLPVKEAEKIFPGKIIGISCHTENDLSIAKNENVSYIS
;
A
#
# COMPACT_ATOMS: atom_id res chain seq x y z
N MET A 1 -33.85 -17.29 17.72
CA MET A 1 -32.71 -17.25 16.76
C MET A 1 -31.68 -18.24 17.24
N ASN A 2 -31.37 -19.28 16.44
CA ASN A 2 -30.32 -20.24 16.81
C ASN A 2 -28.97 -19.50 16.83
N ASN A 3 -28.08 -19.83 17.78
CA ASN A 3 -26.75 -19.22 17.91
C ASN A 3 -25.96 -19.23 16.60
N TYR A 4 -26.14 -20.27 15.80
CA TYR A 4 -25.60 -20.38 14.44
C TYR A 4 -25.95 -19.17 13.56
N GLN A 5 -27.25 -18.85 13.46
CA GLN A 5 -27.73 -17.76 12.60
C GLN A 5 -27.22 -16.39 13.07
N ARG A 6 -27.04 -16.22 14.39
CA ARG A 6 -26.45 -15.00 14.99
C ARG A 6 -25.02 -14.79 14.55
N ILE A 7 -24.23 -15.85 14.59
CA ILE A 7 -22.81 -15.81 14.21
C ILE A 7 -22.68 -15.47 12.73
N ILE A 8 -23.48 -16.12 11.89
CA ILE A 8 -23.47 -15.87 10.44
C ILE A 8 -23.86 -14.41 10.14
N ASP A 9 -25.00 -13.92 10.64
CA ASP A 9 -25.47 -12.55 10.39
C ASP A 9 -24.47 -11.47 10.84
N ALA A 10 -23.92 -11.61 12.05
CA ALA A 10 -22.94 -10.66 12.59
C ALA A 10 -21.69 -10.55 11.71
N ASN A 11 -21.17 -11.68 11.22
CA ASN A 11 -19.98 -11.69 10.37
C ASN A 11 -20.29 -11.25 8.93
N PHE A 12 -21.49 -11.52 8.41
CA PHE A 12 -21.92 -10.95 7.13
C PHE A 12 -21.93 -9.41 7.18
N ASN A 13 -22.45 -8.83 8.25
CA ASN A 13 -22.45 -7.37 8.41
C ASN A 13 -21.03 -6.79 8.51
N ARG A 14 -20.15 -7.39 9.32
CA ARG A 14 -18.73 -6.98 9.42
C ARG A 14 -18.01 -7.03 8.07
N ALA A 15 -18.19 -8.10 7.31
CA ALA A 15 -17.62 -8.23 5.98
C ALA A 15 -18.15 -7.14 5.03
N ARG A 16 -19.46 -6.85 5.05
CA ARG A 16 -20.06 -5.80 4.21
C ARG A 16 -19.56 -4.39 4.56
N GLU A 17 -19.39 -4.10 5.84
CA GLU A 17 -18.86 -2.82 6.32
C GLU A 17 -17.40 -2.63 5.91
N GLY A 18 -16.55 -3.65 6.10
CA GLY A 18 -15.16 -3.59 5.66
C GLY A 18 -15.03 -3.41 4.14
N LEU A 19 -15.81 -4.17 3.36
CA LEU A 19 -15.86 -4.01 1.90
C LEU A 19 -16.36 -2.62 1.47
N ARG A 20 -17.27 -2.01 2.24
CA ARG A 20 -17.73 -0.65 1.95
C ARG A 20 -16.59 0.35 2.06
N VAL A 21 -15.74 0.23 3.08
CA VAL A 21 -14.56 1.12 3.20
C VAL A 21 -13.61 0.92 2.02
N LEU A 22 -13.32 -0.32 1.62
CA LEU A 22 -12.48 -0.62 0.46
C LEU A 22 -13.07 -0.03 -0.85
N GLU A 23 -14.40 -0.11 -1.02
CA GLU A 23 -15.11 0.48 -2.15
C GLU A 23 -14.93 2.01 -2.19
N GLU A 24 -15.02 2.69 -1.05
CA GLU A 24 -14.82 4.14 -0.97
C GLU A 24 -13.38 4.55 -1.28
N VAL A 25 -12.40 3.75 -0.82
CA VAL A 25 -10.99 3.93 -1.19
C VAL A 25 -10.81 3.82 -2.71
N ALA A 26 -11.32 2.75 -3.32
CA ALA A 26 -11.29 2.57 -4.77
C ALA A 26 -11.94 3.74 -5.53
N ARG A 27 -13.10 4.20 -5.05
CA ARG A 27 -13.95 5.17 -5.74
C ARG A 27 -13.45 6.59 -5.60
N PHE A 28 -13.16 7.03 -4.38
CA PHE A 28 -12.89 8.45 -4.10
C PHE A 28 -11.42 8.75 -3.90
N LEU A 29 -10.65 7.85 -3.29
CA LEU A 29 -9.21 8.06 -3.14
C LEU A 29 -8.49 7.77 -4.46
N LEU A 30 -8.77 6.62 -5.07
CA LEU A 30 -8.02 6.14 -6.24
C LEU A 30 -8.70 6.46 -7.58
N ASN A 31 -9.98 6.80 -7.59
CA ASN A 31 -10.79 7.03 -8.80
C ASN A 31 -10.72 5.88 -9.82
N LYS A 32 -10.62 4.63 -9.34
CA LYS A 32 -10.48 3.43 -10.20
C LYS A 32 -11.82 2.72 -10.38
N LYS A 33 -12.42 2.90 -11.57
CA LYS A 33 -13.74 2.32 -11.90
C LYS A 33 -13.75 0.79 -11.90
N GLY A 34 -12.67 0.14 -12.37
CA GLY A 34 -12.57 -1.32 -12.46
C GLY A 34 -12.72 -1.98 -11.08
N ILE A 35 -11.77 -1.73 -10.19
CA ILE A 35 -11.80 -2.28 -8.84
C ILE A 35 -13.00 -1.81 -8.00
N THR A 36 -13.51 -0.58 -8.22
CA THR A 36 -14.78 -0.15 -7.59
C THR A 36 -15.93 -1.08 -7.96
N LYS A 37 -16.03 -1.46 -9.25
CA LYS A 37 -17.07 -2.37 -9.73
C LYS A 37 -16.89 -3.77 -9.13
N GLU A 38 -15.66 -4.27 -9.08
CA GLU A 38 -15.37 -5.59 -8.50
C GLU A 38 -15.74 -5.69 -7.02
N ILE A 39 -15.35 -4.69 -6.20
CA ILE A 39 -15.73 -4.65 -4.79
C ILE A 39 -17.25 -4.54 -4.63
N LYS A 40 -17.91 -3.75 -5.48
CA LYS A 40 -19.38 -3.64 -5.49
C LYS A 40 -20.03 -4.99 -5.82
N GLU A 41 -19.56 -5.71 -6.82
CA GLU A 41 -20.04 -7.04 -7.19
C GLU A 41 -19.81 -8.06 -6.06
N MET A 42 -18.65 -8.03 -5.41
CA MET A 42 -18.36 -8.86 -4.25
C MET A 42 -19.35 -8.60 -3.10
N ARG A 43 -19.65 -7.33 -2.81
CA ARG A 43 -20.67 -6.94 -1.82
C ARG A 43 -22.07 -7.43 -2.18
N HIS A 44 -22.45 -7.37 -3.46
CA HIS A 44 -23.74 -7.88 -3.93
C HIS A 44 -23.82 -9.39 -3.79
N LYS A 45 -22.79 -10.15 -4.22
CA LYS A 45 -22.71 -11.60 -4.04
C LYS A 45 -22.86 -11.97 -2.57
N LEU A 46 -22.12 -11.31 -1.69
CA LEU A 46 -22.19 -11.53 -0.25
C LEU A 46 -23.61 -11.28 0.31
N TYR A 47 -24.32 -10.28 -0.20
CA TYR A 47 -25.70 -10.01 0.19
C TYR A 47 -26.69 -11.08 -0.33
N SER A 48 -26.55 -11.51 -1.59
CA SER A 48 -27.38 -12.58 -2.17
C SER A 48 -27.22 -13.91 -1.42
N LEU A 49 -26.00 -14.26 -0.99
CA LEU A 49 -25.76 -15.45 -0.18
C LEU A 49 -26.48 -15.39 1.19
N LEU A 50 -26.57 -14.21 1.79
CA LEU A 50 -27.30 -14.02 3.04
C LEU A 50 -28.83 -14.18 2.83
N GLU A 51 -29.36 -13.67 1.72
CA GLU A 51 -30.77 -13.79 1.33
C GLU A 51 -31.18 -15.24 1.04
N GLU A 52 -30.43 -15.93 0.19
CA GLU A 52 -30.70 -17.33 -0.22
C GLU A 52 -30.75 -18.28 0.98
N ASN A 53 -29.95 -18.01 2.01
CA ASN A 53 -29.87 -18.86 3.19
C ASN A 53 -30.80 -18.41 4.34
N SER A 54 -31.78 -17.53 4.08
CA SER A 54 -32.85 -17.16 5.02
C SER A 54 -32.40 -16.63 6.40
N TYR A 55 -31.17 -16.11 6.52
CA TYR A 55 -30.65 -15.58 7.79
C TYR A 55 -31.26 -14.23 8.19
N ILE A 56 -32.02 -13.61 7.28
CA ILE A 56 -32.58 -12.25 7.39
C ILE A 56 -33.70 -12.12 8.43
N PHE A 57 -34.34 -13.21 8.84
CA PHE A 57 -35.48 -13.16 9.77
C PHE A 57 -35.11 -12.91 11.24
N SER A 58 -33.90 -12.44 11.52
CA SER A 58 -33.38 -12.48 12.88
C SER A 58 -32.61 -11.24 13.31
N ARG A 59 -33.12 -10.05 12.96
CA ARG A 59 -32.70 -8.81 13.61
C ARG A 59 -33.26 -8.72 15.03
N ASN A 60 -32.54 -9.25 16.01
CA ASN A 60 -32.78 -8.89 17.41
C ASN A 60 -31.56 -8.11 17.93
N ILE A 61 -31.60 -6.78 17.73
CA ILE A 61 -30.51 -5.81 17.97
C ILE A 61 -30.18 -5.60 19.47
N LYS A 62 -30.74 -6.39 20.41
CA LYS A 62 -30.66 -6.09 21.85
C LYS A 62 -29.94 -7.11 22.76
N ALA A 63 -29.27 -8.13 22.22
CA ALA A 63 -28.67 -9.17 23.07
C ALA A 63 -27.26 -9.63 22.63
N ASP A 64 -26.49 -8.79 21.94
CA ASP A 64 -25.12 -9.15 21.57
C ASP A 64 -24.16 -8.82 22.71
N VAL A 65 -23.52 -9.86 23.24
CA VAL A 65 -22.61 -9.82 24.41
C VAL A 65 -21.34 -9.03 24.10
N GLY A 66 -21.04 -8.77 22.82
CA GLY A 66 -19.87 -8.04 22.36
C GLY A 66 -20.01 -6.51 22.24
N VAL A 67 -21.20 -5.93 22.42
CA VAL A 67 -21.43 -4.48 22.20
C VAL A 67 -20.64 -3.60 23.18
N SER A 68 -20.28 -4.13 24.34
CA SER A 68 -19.59 -3.41 25.41
C SER A 68 -18.08 -3.72 25.54
N LEU A 69 -17.48 -4.46 24.60
CA LEU A 69 -16.04 -4.74 24.61
C LEU A 69 -15.31 -3.78 23.67
N THR A 70 -15.23 -2.51 24.05
CA THR A 70 -14.35 -1.55 23.40
C THR A 70 -12.91 -1.86 23.84
N ILE A 71 -12.19 -2.66 23.05
CA ILE A 71 -10.75 -2.83 23.25
C ILE A 71 -10.10 -1.46 23.01
N LYS A 72 -9.33 -0.98 23.99
CA LYS A 72 -8.70 0.36 24.08
C LYS A 72 -7.65 0.66 22.98
N GLU A 73 -7.67 -0.07 21.87
CA GLU A 73 -6.69 0.02 20.78
C GLU A 73 -7.37 0.32 19.43
N GLU A 74 -8.35 1.22 19.38
CA GLU A 74 -8.62 1.94 18.12
C GLU A 74 -7.44 2.88 17.86
N SER A 75 -6.35 2.29 17.38
CA SER A 75 -5.10 2.97 17.04
C SER A 75 -5.34 3.99 15.94
N LYS A 76 -4.70 5.16 16.09
CA LYS A 76 -4.61 6.16 15.02
C LYS A 76 -4.02 5.47 13.80
N ARG A 77 -4.73 5.50 12.67
CA ARG A 77 -4.19 5.03 11.39
C ARG A 77 -3.34 6.15 10.80
N GLU A 78 -2.11 5.82 10.41
CA GLU A 78 -1.12 6.81 9.98
C GLU A 78 -1.21 7.14 8.48
N ASP A 79 -1.74 6.22 7.67
CA ASP A 79 -1.82 6.36 6.20
C ASP A 79 -3.00 5.60 5.56
N TYR A 80 -3.18 5.77 4.24
CA TYR A 80 -4.25 5.07 3.49
C TYR A 80 -4.00 3.57 3.32
N LEU A 81 -2.73 3.12 3.34
CA LEU A 81 -2.38 1.72 3.17
C LEU A 81 -2.83 0.91 4.39
N SER A 82 -2.56 1.40 5.59
CA SER A 82 -3.05 0.82 6.85
C SER A 82 -4.58 0.82 6.93
N ILE A 83 -5.27 1.79 6.31
CA ILE A 83 -6.74 1.76 6.18
C ILE A 83 -7.19 0.57 5.32
N VAL A 84 -6.55 0.33 4.17
CA VAL A 84 -6.88 -0.80 3.30
C VAL A 84 -6.62 -2.13 4.00
N GLN A 85 -5.40 -2.33 4.51
CA GLN A 85 -4.99 -3.57 5.17
C GLN A 85 -5.89 -3.91 6.36
N ALA A 86 -6.17 -2.94 7.24
CA ALA A 86 -7.02 -3.16 8.41
C ALA A 86 -8.50 -3.44 8.06
N ASN A 87 -8.99 -2.99 6.90
CA ASN A 87 -10.35 -3.34 6.45
C ASN A 87 -10.36 -4.68 5.72
N ALA A 88 -9.37 -4.96 4.87
CA ALA A 88 -9.24 -6.26 4.21
C ALA A 88 -9.09 -7.39 5.24
N GLN A 89 -8.26 -7.21 6.27
CA GLN A 89 -8.13 -8.18 7.37
C GLN A 89 -9.48 -8.45 8.07
N ARG A 90 -10.22 -7.38 8.43
CA ARG A 90 -11.55 -7.52 9.06
C ARG A 90 -12.55 -8.29 8.17
N VAL A 91 -12.54 -8.04 6.86
CA VAL A 91 -13.37 -8.80 5.92
C VAL A 91 -12.91 -10.25 5.87
N SER A 92 -11.60 -10.51 5.82
CA SER A 92 -11.03 -11.85 5.76
C SER A 92 -11.39 -12.68 7.00
N GLU A 93 -11.26 -12.10 8.20
CA GLU A 93 -11.66 -12.72 9.47
C GLU A 93 -13.15 -13.04 9.49
N ALA A 94 -13.99 -12.09 9.08
CA ALA A 94 -15.44 -12.29 9.02
C ALA A 94 -15.83 -13.40 8.02
N LEU A 95 -15.26 -13.39 6.82
CA LEU A 95 -15.46 -14.45 5.83
C LEU A 95 -14.95 -15.80 6.34
N ARG A 96 -13.83 -15.85 7.09
CA ARG A 96 -13.32 -17.08 7.67
C ARG A 96 -14.32 -17.69 8.67
N VAL A 97 -14.94 -16.86 9.50
CA VAL A 97 -15.98 -17.33 10.42
C VAL A 97 -17.18 -17.87 9.65
N ILE A 98 -17.65 -17.16 8.62
CA ILE A 98 -18.78 -17.62 7.80
C ILE A 98 -18.43 -18.94 7.08
N GLU A 99 -17.22 -19.08 6.56
CA GLU A 99 -16.74 -20.30 5.91
C GLU A 99 -16.77 -21.49 6.88
N GLU A 100 -16.15 -21.36 8.05
CA GLU A 100 -16.03 -22.45 9.01
C GLU A 100 -17.38 -22.88 9.57
N PHE A 101 -18.26 -21.92 9.92
CA PHE A 101 -19.63 -22.24 10.32
C PHE A 101 -20.46 -22.74 9.12
N GLY A 102 -20.18 -22.27 7.91
CA GLY A 102 -20.82 -22.72 6.68
C GLY A 102 -20.64 -24.21 6.41
N LYS A 103 -19.53 -24.81 6.84
CA LYS A 103 -19.27 -26.25 6.71
C LYS A 103 -20.29 -27.14 7.44
N LEU A 104 -20.99 -26.60 8.44
CA LEU A 104 -22.06 -27.35 9.15
C LEU A 104 -23.27 -27.65 8.25
N ASN A 105 -23.52 -26.81 7.23
CA ASN A 105 -24.66 -26.93 6.33
C ASN A 105 -24.26 -27.01 4.83
N GLY A 106 -22.96 -27.08 4.53
CA GLY A 106 -22.41 -27.52 3.23
C GLY A 106 -22.35 -26.49 2.11
N GLU A 107 -23.43 -25.78 1.80
CA GLU A 107 -23.53 -25.04 0.52
C GLU A 107 -22.76 -23.72 0.48
N ILE A 108 -22.73 -22.97 1.57
CA ILE A 108 -22.16 -21.61 1.60
C ILE A 108 -20.62 -21.59 1.66
N SER A 109 -20.00 -22.70 2.08
CA SER A 109 -18.57 -22.74 2.40
C SER A 109 -17.69 -22.48 1.16
N GLU A 110 -17.98 -23.08 0.02
CA GLU A 110 -17.12 -22.90 -1.17
C GLU A 110 -17.30 -21.52 -1.83
N GLN A 111 -18.52 -20.97 -1.79
CA GLN A 111 -18.76 -19.62 -2.28
C GLN A 111 -18.02 -18.59 -1.42
N ILE A 112 -18.02 -18.76 -0.09
CA ILE A 112 -17.28 -17.88 0.82
C ILE A 112 -15.77 -18.03 0.64
N LYS A 113 -15.27 -19.26 0.46
CA LYS A 113 -13.85 -19.48 0.13
C LYS A 113 -13.45 -18.79 -1.17
N THR A 114 -14.29 -18.82 -2.20
CA THR A 114 -14.08 -18.07 -3.45
C THR A 114 -14.04 -16.56 -3.22
N LEU A 115 -14.95 -16.03 -2.39
CA LEU A 115 -14.97 -14.61 -2.01
C LEU A 115 -13.70 -14.21 -1.24
N ARG A 116 -13.14 -15.10 -0.41
CA ARG A 116 -11.87 -14.84 0.28
C ARG A 116 -10.70 -14.71 -0.68
N PHE A 117 -10.61 -15.54 -1.72
CA PHE A 117 -9.58 -15.39 -2.74
C PHE A 117 -9.73 -14.07 -3.52
N GLN A 118 -10.96 -13.69 -3.87
CA GLN A 118 -11.25 -12.39 -4.50
C GLN A 118 -10.82 -11.22 -3.63
N LEU A 119 -11.02 -11.31 -2.31
CA LEU A 119 -10.58 -10.29 -1.37
C LEU A 119 -9.06 -10.09 -1.39
N TYR A 120 -8.28 -11.18 -1.47
CA TYR A 120 -6.81 -11.08 -1.49
C TYR A 120 -6.31 -10.37 -2.76
N GLU A 121 -6.93 -10.62 -3.91
CA GLU A 121 -6.59 -9.89 -5.14
C GLU A 121 -6.95 -8.41 -5.05
N ILE A 122 -8.15 -8.09 -4.52
CA ILE A 122 -8.58 -6.71 -4.28
C ILE A 122 -7.63 -5.99 -3.32
N GLU A 123 -7.25 -6.63 -2.21
CA GLU A 123 -6.32 -6.06 -1.23
C GLU A 123 -4.96 -5.77 -1.86
N LYS A 124 -4.44 -6.71 -2.64
CA LYS A 124 -3.16 -6.56 -3.35
C LYS A 124 -3.23 -5.40 -4.34
N GLU A 125 -4.27 -5.34 -5.18
CA GLU A 125 -4.41 -4.27 -6.18
C GLU A 125 -4.57 -2.90 -5.51
N LEU A 126 -5.43 -2.77 -4.49
CA LEU A 126 -5.56 -1.52 -3.73
C LEU A 126 -4.25 -1.10 -3.10
N SER A 127 -3.52 -2.05 -2.51
CA SER A 127 -2.23 -1.76 -1.87
C SER A 127 -1.21 -1.26 -2.89
N LEU A 128 -1.10 -1.91 -4.06
CA LEU A 128 -0.21 -1.48 -5.14
C LEU A 128 -0.56 -0.11 -5.70
N LEU A 129 -1.85 0.23 -5.76
CA LEU A 129 -2.33 1.54 -6.22
C LEU A 129 -2.11 2.67 -5.20
N ILE A 130 -2.02 2.33 -3.92
CA ILE A 130 -1.74 3.28 -2.83
C ILE A 130 -0.24 3.46 -2.62
N LEU A 131 0.54 2.40 -2.84
CA LEU A 131 2.00 2.48 -2.80
C LEU A 131 2.50 3.46 -3.86
N PRO A 132 3.54 4.24 -3.55
CA PRO A 132 4.11 5.17 -4.51
C PRO A 132 4.63 4.41 -5.74
N SER A 133 4.06 4.69 -6.91
CA SER A 133 4.53 4.16 -8.19
C SER A 133 5.40 5.19 -8.91
N LEU A 134 6.40 4.71 -9.65
CA LEU A 134 7.13 5.56 -10.59
C LEU A 134 6.16 6.01 -11.72
N PRO A 135 6.22 7.27 -12.17
CA PRO A 135 5.36 7.75 -13.26
C PRO A 135 5.61 6.99 -14.57
N ASP A 136 4.61 6.92 -15.46
CA ASP A 136 4.66 6.07 -16.67
C ASP A 136 5.82 6.40 -17.64
N TYR A 137 6.32 7.64 -17.68
CA TYR A 137 7.56 8.05 -18.38
C TYR A 137 8.14 9.30 -17.70
N PRO A 138 8.79 9.17 -16.54
CA PRO A 138 9.25 10.30 -15.77
C PRO A 138 10.52 10.85 -16.41
N LEU A 139 10.60 12.17 -16.60
CA LEU A 139 11.90 12.81 -16.70
C LEU A 139 12.62 12.60 -15.36
N TYR A 140 13.51 11.61 -15.35
CA TYR A 140 14.36 11.24 -14.23
C TYR A 140 15.63 12.06 -14.31
N ILE A 141 15.89 12.90 -13.31
CA ILE A 141 17.07 13.76 -13.27
C ILE A 141 17.95 13.40 -12.09
N ILE A 142 19.20 13.08 -12.38
CA ILE A 142 20.26 12.95 -11.39
C ILE A 142 20.88 14.32 -11.17
N VAL A 143 20.82 14.82 -9.94
CA VAL A 143 21.42 16.11 -9.58
C VAL A 143 22.65 15.88 -8.71
N ASP A 144 23.75 16.50 -9.11
CA ASP A 144 25.04 16.41 -8.44
C ASP A 144 25.53 17.83 -8.07
N PRO A 145 25.63 18.16 -6.77
CA PRO A 145 26.06 19.48 -6.33
C PRO A 145 27.51 19.79 -6.69
N GLU A 146 28.33 18.80 -7.05
CA GLU A 146 29.67 19.05 -7.56
C GLU A 146 29.67 19.47 -9.02
N ALA A 147 28.79 18.87 -9.83
CA ALA A 147 28.60 19.24 -11.23
C ALA A 147 28.04 20.67 -11.37
N ARG A 148 27.27 21.15 -10.38
CA ARG A 148 26.78 22.53 -10.30
C ARG A 148 26.79 23.06 -8.87
N LYS A 149 27.81 23.85 -8.54
CA LYS A 149 28.00 24.40 -7.18
C LYS A 149 27.22 25.68 -6.91
N LYS A 150 27.24 26.64 -7.85
CA LYS A 150 26.43 27.85 -7.75
C LYS A 150 24.96 27.47 -7.92
N ASP A 151 24.06 28.26 -7.35
CA ASP A 151 22.61 28.25 -7.62
C ASP A 151 21.92 26.86 -7.63
N PHE A 152 22.50 25.86 -6.96
CA PHE A 152 22.08 24.47 -7.09
C PHE A 152 20.63 24.24 -6.68
N LEU A 153 20.21 24.84 -5.55
CA LEU A 153 18.84 24.70 -5.07
C LEU A 153 17.81 25.40 -5.97
N SER A 154 18.14 26.56 -6.55
CA SER A 154 17.23 27.20 -7.51
C SER A 154 17.15 26.41 -8.80
N PHE A 155 18.27 25.83 -9.26
CA PHE A 155 18.26 24.93 -10.40
C PHE A 155 17.36 23.70 -10.15
N VAL A 156 17.47 23.06 -8.98
CA VAL A 156 16.58 21.94 -8.62
C VAL A 156 15.11 22.37 -8.59
N ASP A 157 14.79 23.55 -8.04
CA ASP A 157 13.42 24.09 -8.04
C ASP A 157 12.90 24.35 -9.46
N GLU A 158 13.73 24.88 -10.35
CA GLU A 158 13.39 25.07 -11.77
C GLU A 158 13.12 23.74 -12.48
N LEU A 159 13.94 22.71 -12.25
CA LEU A 159 13.72 21.37 -12.82
C LEU A 159 12.34 20.82 -12.43
N VAL A 160 12.00 20.90 -11.14
CA VAL A 160 10.70 20.43 -10.62
C VAL A 160 9.55 21.24 -11.23
N LYS A 161 9.68 22.57 -11.32
CA LYS A 161 8.68 23.44 -11.95
C LYS A 161 8.46 23.12 -13.44
N ASN A 162 9.52 22.72 -14.15
CA ASN A 162 9.47 22.38 -15.56
C ASN A 162 9.14 20.89 -15.82
N GLY A 163 8.62 20.18 -14.81
CA GLY A 163 8.03 18.86 -15.01
C GLY A 163 8.95 17.68 -14.75
N ALA A 164 10.13 17.88 -14.13
CA ALA A 164 10.93 16.77 -13.61
C ALA A 164 10.09 15.95 -12.63
N LYS A 165 10.02 14.64 -12.88
CA LYS A 165 9.13 13.74 -12.12
C LYS A 165 9.88 12.93 -11.08
N ILE A 166 11.19 12.76 -11.26
CA ILE A 166 12.07 12.14 -10.28
C ILE A 166 13.34 13.00 -10.19
N ILE A 167 13.71 13.34 -8.96
CA ILE A 167 15.01 13.96 -8.64
C ILE A 167 15.78 12.97 -7.78
N GLN A 168 16.93 12.52 -8.29
CA GLN A 168 17.88 11.73 -7.52
C GLN A 168 19.04 12.61 -7.06
N LEU A 169 19.25 12.74 -5.75
CA LEU A 169 20.43 13.43 -5.21
C LEU A 169 21.62 12.47 -5.18
N ARG A 170 22.63 12.77 -6.02
CA ARG A 170 23.92 12.07 -6.06
C ARG A 170 25.01 13.02 -5.58
N ALA A 171 25.35 12.94 -4.29
CA ALA A 171 26.32 13.84 -3.68
C ALA A 171 27.43 13.04 -2.97
N LYS A 172 28.28 12.37 -3.76
CA LYS A 172 29.26 11.38 -3.27
C LYS A 172 30.31 11.95 -2.31
N ASN A 173 30.65 13.22 -2.45
CA ASN A 173 31.76 13.86 -1.74
C ASN A 173 31.31 14.80 -0.61
N LEU A 174 30.00 14.90 -0.35
CA LEU A 174 29.51 15.69 0.79
C LEU A 174 29.62 14.88 2.09
N ARG A 175 30.02 15.56 3.17
CA ARG A 175 29.93 14.97 4.50
C ARG A 175 28.48 14.86 4.93
N ASP A 176 28.17 13.91 5.79
CA ASP A 176 26.80 13.57 6.19
C ASP A 176 25.96 14.76 6.66
N ARG A 177 26.53 15.68 7.44
CA ARG A 177 25.83 16.91 7.89
C ARG A 177 25.46 17.84 6.73
N GLU A 178 26.36 17.98 5.77
CA GLU A 178 26.16 18.83 4.58
C GLU A 178 25.16 18.18 3.63
N PHE A 179 25.28 16.87 3.42
CA PHE A 179 24.34 16.06 2.67
C PHE A 179 22.93 16.20 3.26
N TYR A 180 22.77 15.96 4.57
CA TYR A 180 21.48 16.03 5.24
C TYR A 180 20.85 17.42 5.13
N SER A 181 21.63 18.47 5.37
CA SER A 181 21.15 19.87 5.25
C SER A 181 20.67 20.18 3.83
N LEU A 182 21.42 19.74 2.82
CA LEU A 182 21.06 19.90 1.40
C LEU A 182 19.82 19.08 1.05
N GLY A 183 19.82 17.80 1.39
CA GLY A 183 18.73 16.86 1.12
C GLY A 183 17.41 17.33 1.73
N LYS A 184 17.44 17.91 2.94
CA LYS A 184 16.23 18.48 3.59
C LYS A 184 15.63 19.62 2.77
N ARG A 185 16.47 20.48 2.19
CA ARG A 185 16.03 21.58 1.32
C ARG A 185 15.44 21.04 0.02
N ILE A 186 16.08 20.04 -0.59
CA ILE A 186 15.56 19.41 -1.81
C ILE A 186 14.24 18.68 -1.54
N LYS A 187 14.13 17.92 -0.44
CA LYS A 187 12.86 17.27 -0.06
C LYS A 187 11.73 18.29 0.07
N SER A 188 12.02 19.48 0.63
CA SER A 188 11.02 20.56 0.69
C SER A 188 10.60 21.07 -0.70
N ILE A 189 11.51 21.10 -1.67
CA ILE A 189 11.21 21.51 -3.05
C ILE A 189 10.35 20.47 -3.76
N THR A 190 10.68 19.18 -3.58
CA THR A 190 10.06 18.05 -4.28
C THR A 190 8.75 17.57 -3.66
N ARG A 191 8.51 17.85 -2.37
CA ARG A 191 7.34 17.36 -1.62
C ARG A 191 6.02 17.61 -2.34
N GLY A 192 5.31 16.53 -2.66
CA GLY A 192 4.02 16.57 -3.34
C GLY A 192 4.07 16.97 -4.82
N LYS A 193 5.27 17.15 -5.39
CA LYS A 193 5.46 17.57 -6.80
C LYS A 193 6.17 16.50 -7.63
N CYS A 194 7.17 15.83 -7.06
CA CYS A 194 7.95 14.78 -7.72
C CYS A 194 8.58 13.82 -6.71
N CYS A 195 9.03 12.66 -7.18
CA CYS A 195 9.70 11.67 -6.32
C CYS A 195 11.13 12.12 -6.01
N PHE A 196 11.54 11.99 -4.75
CA PHE A 196 12.89 12.27 -4.29
C PHE A 196 13.62 10.99 -3.91
N ILE A 197 14.71 10.69 -4.63
CA ILE A 197 15.52 9.50 -4.45
C ILE A 197 16.90 9.89 -3.94
N ILE A 198 17.44 9.14 -2.97
CA ILE A 198 18.81 9.29 -2.51
C ILE A 198 19.69 8.22 -3.16
N ASN A 199 20.84 8.64 -3.68
CA ASN A 199 21.83 7.71 -4.23
C ASN A 199 22.69 7.09 -3.11
N ASP A 200 22.87 5.76 -3.15
CA ASP A 200 23.72 4.89 -2.33
C ASP A 200 23.38 4.86 -0.81
N ARG A 201 23.12 6.03 -0.21
CA ARG A 201 23.01 6.26 1.23
C ARG A 201 21.59 6.06 1.77
N ILE A 202 21.21 4.80 2.00
CA ILE A 202 19.89 4.44 2.56
C ILE A 202 19.63 5.03 3.96
N ASP A 203 20.66 5.17 4.78
CA ASP A 203 20.59 5.82 6.09
C ASP A 203 20.13 7.28 6.00
N LEU A 204 20.64 8.01 5.02
CA LEU A 204 20.23 9.38 4.71
C LEU A 204 18.85 9.41 4.03
N ALA A 205 18.52 8.41 3.20
CA ALA A 205 17.19 8.27 2.61
C ALA A 205 16.10 8.17 3.69
N ILE A 206 16.33 7.31 4.69
CA ILE A 206 15.45 7.15 5.86
C ILE A 206 15.36 8.46 6.64
N SER A 207 16.51 9.05 6.99
CA SER A 207 16.57 10.27 7.81
C SER A 207 15.90 11.49 7.17
N LEU A 208 15.82 11.52 5.83
CA LEU A 208 15.22 12.59 5.05
C LEU A 208 13.79 12.30 4.61
N GLU A 209 13.23 11.15 5.00
CA GLU A 209 11.93 10.67 4.52
C GLU A 209 11.86 10.70 2.98
N ALA A 210 12.93 10.25 2.32
CA ALA A 210 12.97 10.13 0.87
C ALA A 210 11.86 9.18 0.37
N ASP A 211 11.51 9.32 -0.90
CA ASP A 211 10.52 8.45 -1.53
C ASP A 211 11.16 7.13 -1.98
N GLY A 212 12.49 7.12 -2.15
CA GLY A 212 13.26 5.93 -2.44
C GLY A 212 14.77 6.08 -2.30
N VAL A 213 15.47 4.98 -2.56
CA VAL A 213 16.93 4.90 -2.67
C VAL A 213 17.31 4.24 -4.00
N HIS A 214 18.43 4.65 -4.57
CA HIS A 214 19.06 3.98 -5.70
C HIS A 214 20.38 3.37 -5.23
N LEU A 215 20.57 2.07 -5.44
CA LEU A 215 21.69 1.30 -4.93
C LEU A 215 22.58 0.82 -6.08
N GLY A 216 23.87 1.09 -5.96
CA GLY A 216 24.91 0.51 -6.79
C GLY A 216 25.26 -0.91 -6.35
N ARG A 217 26.19 -1.54 -7.09
CA ARG A 217 26.64 -2.92 -6.87
C ARG A 217 27.30 -3.15 -5.51
N ASP A 218 28.03 -2.16 -5.01
CA ASP A 218 28.80 -2.24 -3.76
C ASP A 218 28.03 -1.66 -2.55
N ASP A 219 26.76 -1.30 -2.74
CA ASP A 219 25.90 -0.77 -1.68
C ASP A 219 25.16 -1.89 -0.94
N LEU A 220 24.27 -1.51 -0.03
CA LEU A 220 23.47 -2.45 0.75
C LEU A 220 22.64 -3.37 -0.18
N PRO A 221 22.59 -4.70 0.05
CA PRO A 221 21.76 -5.60 -0.75
C PRO A 221 20.28 -5.22 -0.70
N VAL A 222 19.54 -5.40 -1.79
CA VAL A 222 18.12 -5.00 -1.93
C VAL A 222 17.25 -5.63 -0.83
N LYS A 223 17.43 -6.93 -0.54
CA LYS A 223 16.71 -7.60 0.56
C LYS A 223 16.93 -6.97 1.94
N GLU A 224 18.12 -6.43 2.21
CA GLU A 224 18.38 -5.75 3.49
C GLU A 224 17.83 -4.32 3.47
N ALA A 225 17.92 -3.64 2.32
CA ALA A 225 17.31 -2.33 2.11
C ALA A 225 15.79 -2.37 2.32
N GLU A 226 15.11 -3.39 1.80
CA GLU A 226 13.66 -3.58 1.96
C GLU A 226 13.25 -3.73 3.44
N LYS A 227 14.06 -4.41 4.26
CA LYS A 227 13.77 -4.59 5.69
C LYS A 227 13.82 -3.28 6.46
N ILE A 228 14.79 -2.42 6.15
CA ILE A 228 15.02 -1.16 6.89
C ILE A 228 14.29 0.04 6.28
N PHE A 229 13.85 -0.07 5.03
CA PHE A 229 13.10 0.96 4.31
C PHE A 229 11.88 0.38 3.58
N PRO A 230 10.95 -0.25 4.32
CA PRO A 230 9.84 -1.00 3.74
C PRO A 230 8.84 -0.10 3.01
N GLY A 231 8.29 -0.59 1.89
CA GLY A 231 7.26 0.10 1.12
C GLY A 231 7.74 1.33 0.34
N LYS A 232 9.06 1.48 0.18
CA LYS A 232 9.70 2.59 -0.53
C LYS A 232 10.26 2.13 -1.89
N ILE A 233 10.56 3.09 -2.75
CA ILE A 233 11.14 2.83 -4.06
C ILE A 233 12.59 2.38 -3.89
N ILE A 234 12.95 1.22 -4.46
CA ILE A 234 14.32 0.73 -4.51
C ILE A 234 14.73 0.57 -5.97
N GLY A 235 15.64 1.42 -6.42
CA GLY A 235 16.29 1.28 -7.73
C GLY A 235 17.65 0.62 -7.62
N ILE A 236 18.08 -0.10 -8.66
CA ILE A 236 19.46 -0.58 -8.74
C ILE A 236 20.13 -0.21 -10.06
N SER A 237 21.45 -0.06 -10.03
CA SER A 237 22.26 -0.02 -11.25
C SER A 237 22.34 -1.42 -11.88
N CYS A 238 22.05 -1.55 -13.17
CA CYS A 238 22.06 -2.83 -13.88
C CYS A 238 23.03 -2.77 -15.07
N HIS A 239 24.14 -3.51 -14.97
CA HIS A 239 25.18 -3.51 -16.01
C HIS A 239 25.45 -4.91 -16.58
N THR A 240 24.89 -5.95 -15.96
CA THR A 240 25.10 -7.35 -16.33
C THR A 240 23.79 -8.15 -16.31
N GLU A 241 23.77 -9.30 -16.98
CA GLU A 241 22.63 -10.23 -16.89
C GLU A 241 22.37 -10.72 -15.46
N ASN A 242 23.42 -10.80 -14.65
CA ASN A 242 23.28 -11.16 -13.23
C ASN A 242 22.50 -10.08 -12.46
N ASP A 243 22.76 -8.80 -12.72
CA ASP A 243 22.02 -7.69 -12.09
C ASP A 243 20.54 -7.72 -12.50
N LEU A 244 20.26 -8.06 -13.77
CA LEU A 244 18.89 -8.24 -14.26
C LEU A 244 18.19 -9.42 -13.56
N SER A 245 18.92 -10.51 -13.31
CA SER A 245 18.39 -11.65 -12.55
C SER A 245 18.04 -11.27 -11.12
N ILE A 246 18.89 -10.47 -10.45
CA ILE A 246 18.58 -9.91 -9.11
C ILE A 246 17.32 -9.06 -9.18
N ALA A 247 17.23 -8.12 -10.14
CA ALA A 247 16.06 -7.25 -10.30
C ALA A 247 14.75 -8.02 -10.53
N LYS A 248 14.80 -9.17 -11.20
CA LYS A 248 13.62 -10.02 -11.45
C LYS A 248 13.16 -10.80 -10.23
N ASN A 249 14.09 -11.16 -9.34
CA ASN A 249 13.83 -12.08 -8.23
C ASN A 249 13.66 -11.34 -6.88
N GLU A 250 13.96 -10.05 -6.83
CA GLU A 250 13.87 -9.22 -5.64
C GLU A 250 12.92 -8.03 -5.86
N ASN A 251 12.50 -7.37 -4.78
CA ASN A 251 11.53 -6.26 -4.86
C ASN A 251 12.21 -4.96 -5.34
N VAL A 252 12.63 -4.96 -6.61
CA VAL A 252 13.25 -3.81 -7.28
C VAL A 252 12.20 -3.03 -8.06
N SER A 253 12.10 -1.74 -7.79
CA SER A 253 11.14 -0.84 -8.43
C SER A 253 11.57 -0.40 -9.83
N TYR A 254 12.87 -0.24 -10.08
CA TYR A 254 13.43 0.07 -11.40
C TYR A 254 14.91 -0.29 -11.48
N ILE A 255 15.41 -0.36 -12.72
CA ILE A 255 16.83 -0.48 -13.02
C ILE A 255 17.30 0.70 -13.87
N SER A 256 18.59 1.04 -13.79
CA SER A 256 19.25 2.03 -14.66
C SER A 256 20.48 1.46 -15.32
#